data_AF-A0A924DWI3-F1
#
_entry.id   AF-A0A924DWI3-F1
#
_cell.length_a   1.000
_cell.length_b   1.000
_cell.length_c   1.000
_cell.angle_alpha   90.00
_cell.angle_beta   90.00
_cell.angle_gamma   90.00
#
_symmetry.space_group_name_H-M   'P 1'
#
loop_
_entity.id
_entity.type
_entity.pdbx_description
1 polymer ?
#
loop_
_entity_poly.entity_id
_entity_poly.type
_entity_poly.pdbx_seq_one_letter_code
_entity_poly.pdbx_strand_id
1 'polypeptide(L)' 'MTIPNDEIDTLLTGMIEQQQVRVLAIARERLPGVTPEDLRNPQDFPELEADSRFNFEDGQLSGLLSARMAIRQRRMRRA' A
#
# COMPACT_ATOMS: atom_id res chain seq x y z
N MET A 1 -28.34 -1.17 -1.03
CA MET A 1 -27.52 -2.11 -0.24
C MET A 1 -26.29 -1.36 0.25
N THR A 2 -26.12 -1.19 1.56
CA THR A 2 -24.92 -0.57 2.16
C THR A 2 -24.00 -1.67 2.64
N ILE A 3 -22.76 -1.70 2.15
CA ILE A 3 -21.73 -2.64 2.62
C ILE A 3 -21.31 -2.23 4.05
N PRO A 4 -21.29 -3.13 5.05
CA PRO A 4 -20.79 -2.84 6.38
C PRO A 4 -19.33 -2.39 6.36
N ASN A 5 -18.94 -1.49 7.26
CA ASN A 5 -17.56 -1.00 7.32
C ASN A 5 -16.53 -2.12 7.60
N ASP A 6 -16.92 -3.20 8.29
CA ASP A 6 -16.04 -4.34 8.57
C ASP A 6 -15.72 -5.15 7.30
N GLU A 7 -16.71 -5.31 6.43
CA GLU A 7 -16.53 -5.94 5.12
C GLU A 7 -15.64 -5.07 4.23
N ILE A 8 -15.83 -3.74 4.25
CA ILE A 8 -14.95 -2.80 3.55
C ILE A 8 -13.50 -2.87 4.10
N ASP A 9 -13.30 -2.91 5.43
CA ASP A 9 -11.97 -3.02 6.03
C ASP A 9 -11.26 -4.33 5.64
N THR A 10 -12.03 -5.42 5.52
CA THR A 10 -11.54 -6.73 5.09
C THR A 10 -11.12 -6.70 3.62
N LEU A 11 -11.97 -6.16 2.75
CA LEU A 11 -11.67 -6.00 1.32
C LEU A 11 -10.42 -5.12 1.11
N LEU A 12 -10.36 -3.97 1.79
CA LEU A 12 -9.19 -3.07 1.71
C LEU A 12 -7.92 -3.74 2.21
N THR A 13 -8.01 -4.57 3.26
CA THR A 13 -6.84 -5.31 3.77
C THR A 13 -6.30 -6.28 2.73
N GLY A 14 -7.16 -7.05 2.06
CA GLY A 14 -6.73 -7.94 0.98
C GLY A 14 -6.13 -7.18 -0.22
N MET A 15 -6.71 -6.02 -0.58
CA MET A 15 -6.15 -5.17 -1.65
C MET A 15 -4.77 -4.61 -1.29
N ILE A 16 -4.57 -4.20 -0.03
CA ILE A 16 -3.28 -3.71 0.46
C ILE A 16 -2.22 -4.80 0.39
N GLU A 17 -2.54 -6.02 0.83
CA GLU A 17 -1.59 -7.15 0.80
C GLU A 17 -1.16 -7.48 -0.64
N GLN A 18 -2.11 -7.51 -1.58
CA GLN A 18 -1.82 -7.72 -3.00
C GLN A 18 -0.93 -6.61 -3.57
N GLN A 19 -1.23 -5.36 -3.24
CA GLN A 19 -0.45 -4.22 -3.71
C GLN A 19 0.96 -4.21 -3.10
N GLN A 20 1.14 -4.58 -1.83
CA GLN A 20 2.46 -4.71 -1.19
C GLN A 20 3.34 -5.75 -1.89
N VAL A 21 2.77 -6.91 -2.25
CA VAL A 21 3.49 -7.94 -3.02
C VAL A 21 3.92 -7.40 -4.37
N ARG A 22 3.05 -6.66 -5.06
CA ARG A 22 3.35 -6.06 -6.36
C ARG A 22 4.46 -5.01 -6.28
N VAL A 23 4.38 -4.08 -5.32
CA VAL A 23 5.40 -3.05 -5.10
C VAL A 23 6.75 -3.69 -4.80
N LEU A 24 6.79 -4.71 -3.94
CA LEU A 24 8.02 -5.44 -3.62
C LEU A 24 8.61 -6.18 -4.83
N ALA A 25 7.77 -6.81 -5.64
CA ALA A 25 8.23 -7.48 -6.86
C ALA A 25 8.89 -6.49 -7.82
N ILE A 26 8.25 -5.34 -8.06
CA ILE A 26 8.77 -4.29 -8.94
C ILE A 26 10.06 -3.69 -8.38
N ALA A 27 10.13 -3.44 -7.07
CA ALA A 27 11.33 -2.92 -6.44
C ALA A 27 12.51 -3.90 -6.60
N ARG A 28 12.27 -5.21 -6.48
CA ARG A 28 13.29 -6.24 -6.66
C ARG A 28 13.83 -6.37 -8.08
N GLU A 29 13.10 -5.88 -9.08
CA GLU A 29 13.63 -5.78 -10.45
C GLU A 29 14.76 -4.74 -10.55
N ARG A 30 14.78 -3.72 -9.68
CA ARG A 30 15.85 -2.71 -9.59
C ARG A 30 16.88 -3.03 -8.53
N LEU A 31 16.42 -3.49 -7.37
CA LEU A 31 17.22 -3.78 -6.18
C LEU A 31 16.91 -5.20 -5.69
N PRO A 32 17.60 -6.23 -6.21
CA PRO A 32 17.26 -7.64 -5.94
C PRO A 32 17.21 -8.04 -4.45
N GLY A 33 17.95 -7.33 -3.59
CA GLY A 33 18.01 -7.58 -2.14
C GLY A 33 17.02 -6.78 -1.30
N VAL A 34 16.19 -5.91 -1.90
CA VAL A 34 15.31 -5.00 -1.15
C VAL A 34 14.27 -5.78 -0.35
N THR A 35 14.09 -5.37 0.90
CA THR A 35 13.14 -5.95 1.84
C THR A 35 11.88 -5.08 1.96
N PRO A 36 10.76 -5.61 2.48
CA PRO A 36 9.59 -4.79 2.78
C PRO A 36 9.86 -3.64 3.74
N GLU A 37 10.86 -3.77 4.62
CA GLU A 37 11.24 -2.72 5.56
C GLU A 37 11.91 -1.55 4.85
N ASP A 38 12.79 -1.84 3.89
CA ASP A 38 13.47 -0.83 3.07
C ASP A 38 12.46 0.02 2.28
N LEU A 39 11.37 -0.60 1.82
CA LEU A 39 10.29 0.08 1.09
C LEU A 39 9.43 1.02 1.96
N ARG A 40 9.69 1.12 3.27
CA ARG A 40 9.07 2.16 4.10
C ARG A 40 9.66 3.54 3.82
N ASN A 41 10.87 3.60 3.28
CA ASN A 41 11.56 4.84 2.92
C ASN A 41 12.16 4.71 1.51
N PRO A 42 11.34 4.55 0.46
CA PRO A 42 11.83 4.30 -0.89
C PRO A 42 12.68 5.45 -1.45
N GLN A 43 12.54 6.66 -0.90
CA GLN A 43 13.38 7.83 -1.25
C GLN A 43 14.87 7.67 -0.90
N ASP A 44 15.22 6.71 -0.04
CA ASP A 44 16.62 6.40 0.28
C ASP A 44 17.30 5.59 -0.84
N PHE A 45 16.54 5.19 -1.86
CA PHE A 45 16.97 4.36 -2.99
C PHE A 45 16.75 5.10 -4.32
N PRO A 46 17.78 5.79 -4.85
CA PRO A 46 17.67 6.57 -6.09
C PRO A 46 17.14 5.77 -7.29
N GLU A 47 17.44 4.46 -7.36
CA GLU A 47 16.97 3.56 -8.40
C GLU A 47 15.45 3.33 -8.36
N LEU A 48 14.85 3.39 -7.17
CA LEU A 48 13.40 3.29 -6.99
C LEU A 48 12.73 4.64 -7.22
N GLU A 49 13.31 5.72 -6.69
CA GLU A 49 12.80 7.08 -6.87
C GLU A 49 12.71 7.45 -8.36
N ALA A 50 13.68 7.03 -9.17
CA ALA A 50 13.70 7.27 -10.60
C ALA A 50 12.76 6.35 -11.42
N ASP A 51 12.21 5.27 -10.84
CA ASP A 51 11.36 4.32 -11.55
C ASP A 51 9.88 4.74 -11.50
N SER A 52 9.36 5.22 -12.63
CA SER A 52 7.97 5.70 -12.73
C SER A 52 6.93 4.61 -12.48
N ARG A 53 7.24 3.34 -12.79
CA ARG A 53 6.33 2.23 -12.55
C ARG A 53 6.29 1.91 -11.06
N PHE A 54 7.44 1.89 -10.39
CA PHE A 54 7.49 1.76 -8.94
C PHE A 54 6.68 2.86 -8.26
N ASN A 55 6.93 4.13 -8.61
CA ASN A 55 6.24 5.29 -8.02
C ASN A 55 4.72 5.23 -8.19
N PHE A 56 4.23 4.78 -9.35
CA PHE A 56 2.80 4.61 -9.58
C PHE A 56 2.19 3.57 -8.64
N GLU A 57 2.85 2.43 -8.47
CA GLU A 57 2.35 1.32 -7.66
C GLU A 57 2.45 1.62 -6.16
N ASP A 58 3.50 2.30 -5.73
CA ASP A 58 3.65 2.78 -4.35
C ASP A 58 2.60 3.86 -4.01
N GLY A 59 2.33 4.78 -4.95
CA GLY A 59 1.26 5.76 -4.82
C GLY A 59 -0.12 5.10 -4.66
N GLN A 60 -0.41 4.04 -5.41
CA GLN A 60 -1.64 3.26 -5.24
C GLN A 60 -1.72 2.60 -3.86
N LEU A 61 -0.61 2.02 -3.38
CA LEU A 61 -0.53 1.46 -2.02
C LEU A 61 -0.84 2.52 -0.96
N SER A 62 -0.24 3.70 -1.07
CA SER A 62 -0.49 4.84 -0.18
C SER A 62 -1.97 5.27 -0.18
N GLY A 63 -2.60 5.29 -1.35
CA GLY A 63 -4.04 5.55 -1.49
C GLY A 63 -4.91 4.52 -0.76
N LEU A 64 -4.61 3.22 -0.91
CA LEU A 64 -5.34 2.15 -0.23
C LEU A 64 -5.18 2.20 1.29
N LEU A 65 -3.96 2.47 1.78
CA LEU A 65 -3.67 2.67 3.19
C LEU A 65 -4.48 3.84 3.77
N SER A 66 -4.49 4.97 3.05
CA SER A 66 -5.26 6.16 3.42
C SER A 66 -6.76 5.88 3.49
N ALA A 67 -7.30 5.15 2.50
CA ALA A 67 -8.71 4.75 2.49
C ALA A 67 -9.05 3.86 3.70
N ARG A 68 -8.20 2.87 4.01
CA ARG A 68 -8.41 1.99 5.18
C ARG A 68 -8.38 2.77 6.49
N MET A 69 -7.45 3.72 6.63
CA MET A 69 -7.40 4.61 7.80
C MET A 69 -8.70 5.41 7.96
N ALA A 70 -9.23 5.97 6.88
CA ALA A 70 -10.49 6.72 6.91
C ALA A 70 -11.69 5.84 7.34
N ILE A 71 -11.78 4.61 6.81
CA ILE A 71 -12.84 3.65 7.20
C ILE A 71 -12.72 3.26 8.67
N ARG A 72 -11.50 2.98 9.16
CA ARG A 72 -11.26 2.67 10.58
C ARG A 72 -11.60 3.84 11.50
N GLN A 73 -11.23 5.06 11.13
CA GLN A 73 -11.61 6.26 11.87
C GLN A 73 -13.14 6.43 11.94
N ARG A 74 -13.84 6.16 10.82
CA ARG A 74 -15.30 6.21 10.78
C ARG A 74 -15.94 5.14 11.67
N ARG A 75 -15.34 3.95 11.80
CA ARG A 75 -15.78 2.90 12.73
C ARG A 75 -15.63 3.35 14.19
N MET A 76 -14.45 3.86 14.56
CA MET A 76 -14.18 4.31 15.94
C MET A 76 -15.10 5.45 16.39
N ARG A 77 -15.46 6.38 15.49
CA ARG A 77 -16.40 7.48 15.81
C ARG A 77 -17.86 7.04 15.98
N ARG A 78 -18.18 5.78 15.64
CA ARG A 78 -19.54 5.22 15.69
C ARG A 78 -19.69 4.12 16.76
N ALA A 79 -18.60 3.74 17.41
CA ALA A 79 -18.57 2.84 18.56
C ALA A 79 -18.72 3.67 19.84
#